data_AF-A0A6L5ZE06-F1
#
_entry.id   AF-A0A6L5ZE06-F1
#
_cell.length_a   1.000
_cell.length_b   1.000
_cell.length_c   1.000
_cell.angle_alpha   90.00
_cell.angle_beta   90.00
_cell.angle_gamma   90.00
#
_symmetry.space_group_name_H-M   'P 1'
#
loop_
_entity.id
_entity.type
_entity.pdbx_description
1 polymer ?
#
loop_
_entity_poly.entity_id
_entity_poly.type
_entity_poly.pdbx_seq_one_letter_code
_entity_poly.pdbx_strand_id
1 'polypeptide(L)'
;MSDAAAEKNNSESVTPAAELLRQVIAAIPQGEERPQQLHMTQAVERALAFKEHLAVQGPTGVGKSIAYLIPAILGASRGARTVIVTSSKALQDQLASVELPFLQEVLDNPFSYTVLKGRSNYVCEAAIAEVRVQLDGTGQQGLDLGADESVSEVDLSDAEVRQEVEVILDWAEGS
;
A
#
# COMPACT_ATOMS: atom_id res chain seq x y z
N MET A 1 -5.61 45.73 -39.19
CA MET A 1 -4.52 46.14 -38.28
C MET A 1 -5.07 46.06 -36.87
N SER A 2 -4.33 45.37 -35.99
CA SER A 2 -4.63 45.06 -34.56
C SER A 2 -5.87 44.19 -34.30
N ASP A 3 -5.85 43.13 -33.48
CA ASP A 3 -4.92 42.75 -32.42
C ASP A 3 -4.65 41.25 -32.42
N ALA A 4 -3.39 40.90 -32.66
CA ALA A 4 -2.77 39.66 -32.22
C ALA A 4 -2.15 39.96 -30.84
N ALA A 5 -2.83 39.59 -29.75
CA ALA A 5 -2.25 39.55 -28.40
C ALA A 5 -3.16 38.79 -27.43
N ALA A 6 -3.32 37.49 -27.65
CA ALA A 6 -3.80 36.58 -26.62
C ALA A 6 -2.86 35.36 -26.49
N GLU A 7 -1.56 35.57 -26.68
CA GLU A 7 -0.52 34.74 -26.07
C GLU A 7 -0.39 35.18 -24.60
N LYS A 8 -1.21 34.59 -23.74
CA LYS A 8 -1.02 34.69 -22.29
C LYS A 8 -0.39 33.39 -21.80
N ASN A 9 0.93 33.40 -21.77
CA ASN A 9 1.82 32.67 -20.84
C ASN A 9 1.14 31.58 -19.99
N ASN A 10 0.98 30.38 -20.54
CA ASN A 10 0.77 29.18 -19.74
C ASN A 10 2.12 28.46 -19.60
N SER A 11 3.08 29.10 -18.93
CA SER A 11 4.14 28.31 -18.31
C SER A 11 3.44 27.49 -17.23
N GLU A 12 3.16 26.22 -17.49
CA GLU A 12 2.77 25.27 -16.45
C GLU A 12 3.76 25.44 -15.29
N SER A 13 3.29 26.06 -14.21
CA SER A 13 4.11 26.19 -13.01
C SER A 13 4.46 24.78 -12.59
N VAL A 14 5.74 24.42 -12.69
CA VAL A 14 6.23 23.09 -12.28
C VAL A 14 5.86 22.93 -10.81
N THR A 15 4.93 22.01 -10.55
CA THR A 15 4.47 21.79 -9.19
C THR A 15 5.48 20.95 -8.42
N PRO A 16 5.54 21.04 -7.08
CA PRO A 16 6.43 20.19 -6.30
C PRO A 16 6.26 18.69 -6.60
N ALA A 17 5.02 18.22 -6.77
CA ALA A 17 4.79 16.81 -7.13
C ALA A 17 5.29 16.47 -8.55
N ALA A 18 5.20 17.40 -9.51
CA ALA A 18 5.74 17.19 -10.85
C ALA A 18 7.26 17.00 -10.83
N GLU A 19 7.98 17.74 -9.98
CA GLU A 19 9.44 17.60 -9.86
C GLU A 19 9.84 16.25 -9.24
N LEU A 20 9.14 15.84 -8.18
CA LEU A 20 9.36 14.52 -7.58
C LEU A 20 9.05 13.38 -8.57
N LEU A 21 8.05 13.56 -9.46
CA LEU A 21 7.78 12.59 -10.52
C LEU A 21 8.95 12.45 -11.48
N ARG A 22 9.58 13.56 -11.89
CA ARG A 22 10.77 13.50 -12.76
C ARG A 22 11.93 12.80 -12.07
N GLN A 23 12.16 13.09 -10.78
CA GLN A 23 13.16 12.39 -9.97
C GLN A 23 12.92 10.88 -9.93
N VAL A 24 11.67 10.46 -9.70
CA VAL A 24 11.30 9.04 -9.67
C VAL A 24 11.49 8.37 -11.03
N ILE A 25 11.05 9.01 -12.11
CA ILE A 25 11.21 8.46 -13.47
C ILE A 25 12.68 8.30 -13.83
N ALA A 26 13.53 9.28 -13.46
CA ALA A 26 14.97 9.23 -13.71
C ALA A 26 15.68 8.08 -12.96
N ALA A 27 15.13 7.62 -11.83
CA ALA A 27 15.65 6.50 -11.06
C ALA A 27 15.24 5.12 -11.62
N ILE A 28 14.23 5.05 -12.48
CA ILE A 28 13.74 3.79 -13.07
C ILE A 28 14.60 3.44 -14.30
N PRO A 29 15.15 2.22 -14.40
CA PRO A 29 15.81 1.76 -15.61
C PRO A 29 14.87 1.83 -16.81
N GLN A 30 15.26 2.58 -17.85
CA GLN A 30 14.40 2.87 -19.02
C GLN A 30 13.09 3.58 -18.67
N GLY A 31 13.09 4.38 -17.60
CA GLY A 31 11.98 5.27 -17.25
C GLY A 31 11.70 6.26 -18.39
N GLU A 32 10.42 6.39 -18.73
CA GLU A 32 9.94 7.29 -19.78
C GLU A 32 8.94 8.27 -19.18
N GLU A 33 9.11 9.56 -19.49
CA GLU A 33 8.11 10.56 -19.15
C GLU A 33 6.83 10.35 -19.96
N ARG A 34 5.72 10.13 -19.25
CA ARG A 34 4.40 9.99 -19.85
C ARG A 34 3.54 11.20 -19.52
N PRO A 35 3.11 12.01 -20.51
CA PRO A 35 2.32 13.22 -20.27
C PRO A 35 1.07 12.97 -19.41
N GLN A 36 0.40 11.82 -19.60
CA GLN A 36 -0.79 11.46 -18.84
C GLN A 36 -0.47 11.20 -17.36
N GLN A 37 0.73 10.68 -17.05
CA GLN A 37 1.18 10.46 -15.68
C GLN A 37 1.48 11.80 -14.99
N LEU A 38 2.13 12.73 -15.70
CA LEU A 38 2.37 14.09 -15.22
C LEU A 38 1.06 14.83 -14.94
N HIS A 39 0.12 14.82 -15.91
CA HIS A 39 -1.19 15.45 -15.74
C HIS A 39 -1.96 14.86 -14.55
N MET A 40 -1.96 13.53 -14.39
CA MET A 40 -2.59 12.87 -13.25
C MET A 40 -1.94 13.31 -11.93
N THR A 41 -0.62 13.36 -11.87
CA THR A 41 0.13 13.77 -10.67
C THR A 41 -0.24 15.18 -10.23
N GLN A 42 -0.24 16.12 -11.16
CA GLN A 42 -0.62 17.52 -10.90
C GLN A 42 -2.11 17.66 -10.52
N ALA A 43 -2.99 16.88 -11.17
CA ALA A 43 -4.41 16.88 -10.85
C ALA A 43 -4.66 16.36 -9.43
N VAL A 44 -3.99 15.27 -9.02
CA VAL A 44 -4.09 14.72 -7.66
C VAL A 44 -3.53 15.70 -6.63
N GLU A 45 -2.36 16.31 -6.90
CA GLU A 45 -1.78 17.33 -6.03
C GLU A 45 -2.76 18.50 -5.78
N ARG A 46 -3.37 19.00 -6.86
CA ARG A 46 -4.40 20.05 -6.78
C ARG A 46 -5.59 19.58 -5.95
N ALA A 47 -6.15 18.42 -6.25
CA ALA A 47 -7.31 17.89 -5.54
C ALA A 47 -7.05 17.73 -4.03
N LEU A 48 -5.85 17.24 -3.65
CA LEU A 48 -5.45 17.15 -2.24
C LEU A 48 -5.28 18.53 -1.59
N ALA A 49 -4.66 19.48 -2.29
CA ALA A 49 -4.43 20.84 -1.77
C ALA A 49 -5.74 21.62 -1.55
N PHE A 50 -6.68 21.51 -2.49
CA PHE A 50 -7.97 22.22 -2.46
C PHE A 50 -9.11 21.42 -1.80
N LYS A 51 -8.84 20.17 -1.38
CA LYS A 51 -9.82 19.24 -0.78
C LYS A 51 -11.02 18.97 -1.70
N GLU A 52 -10.74 18.75 -2.98
CA GLU A 52 -11.74 18.50 -4.01
C GLU A 52 -11.81 17.01 -4.37
N HIS A 53 -12.95 16.58 -4.92
CA HIS A 53 -13.09 15.25 -5.49
C HIS A 53 -12.56 15.20 -6.91
N LEU A 54 -11.74 14.19 -7.21
CA LEU A 54 -11.18 13.96 -8.54
C LEU A 54 -11.46 12.53 -8.98
N ALA A 55 -12.00 12.38 -10.19
CA ALA A 55 -12.13 11.09 -10.87
C ALA A 55 -11.14 11.05 -12.03
N VAL A 56 -10.27 10.04 -12.06
CA VAL A 56 -9.29 9.84 -13.13
C VAL A 56 -9.49 8.48 -13.75
N GLN A 57 -9.58 8.45 -15.08
CA GLN A 57 -9.55 7.23 -15.87
C GLN A 57 -8.24 7.17 -16.66
N GLY A 58 -7.63 5.99 -16.71
CA GLY A 58 -6.47 5.75 -17.55
C GLY A 58 -6.33 4.26 -17.89
N PRO A 59 -5.49 3.87 -18.86
CA PRO A 59 -5.22 2.47 -19.19
C PRO A 59 -4.55 1.74 -18.01
N THR A 60 -4.62 0.42 -17.94
CA THR A 60 -3.83 -0.36 -16.96
C THR A 60 -2.33 -0.31 -17.30
N GLY A 61 -1.46 -0.48 -16.31
CA GLY A 61 0.01 -0.55 -16.53
C GLY A 61 0.74 0.78 -16.77
N VAL A 62 0.05 1.92 -16.82
CA VAL A 62 0.69 3.23 -17.12
C VAL A 62 1.42 3.90 -15.94
N GLY A 63 1.53 3.24 -14.79
CA GLY A 63 2.16 3.82 -13.59
C GLY A 63 1.26 4.80 -12.82
N LYS A 64 -0.06 4.56 -12.82
CA LYS A 64 -1.04 5.36 -12.06
C LYS A 64 -0.75 5.39 -10.57
N SER A 65 -0.19 4.30 -10.04
CA SER A 65 0.16 4.20 -8.63
C SER A 65 1.14 5.30 -8.21
N ILE A 66 2.28 5.37 -8.89
CA ILE A 66 3.29 6.41 -8.67
C ILE A 66 2.68 7.81 -8.80
N ALA A 67 1.81 8.03 -9.79
CA ALA A 67 1.19 9.34 -10.03
C ALA A 67 0.33 9.84 -8.85
N TYR A 68 -0.41 8.97 -8.16
CA TYR A 68 -1.14 9.38 -6.96
C TYR A 68 -0.32 9.29 -5.67
N LEU A 69 0.71 8.42 -5.64
CA LEU A 69 1.56 8.23 -4.46
C LEU A 69 2.44 9.44 -4.18
N ILE A 70 3.04 10.03 -5.22
CA ILE A 70 3.93 11.18 -5.08
C ILE A 70 3.27 12.35 -4.35
N PRO A 71 2.10 12.88 -4.78
CA PRO A 71 1.46 13.97 -4.06
C PRO A 71 0.96 13.55 -2.68
N ALA A 72 0.62 12.27 -2.46
CA ALA A 72 0.27 11.75 -1.14
C ALA A 72 1.49 11.75 -0.18
N ILE A 73 2.66 11.34 -0.66
CA ILE A 73 3.94 11.33 0.06
C ILE A 73 4.38 12.77 0.37
N LEU A 74 4.25 13.67 -0.60
CA LEU A 74 4.55 15.08 -0.39
C LEU A 74 3.67 15.65 0.74
N GLY A 75 2.38 15.33 0.75
CA GLY A 75 1.50 15.66 1.87
C GLY A 75 1.95 15.04 3.19
N ALA A 76 2.32 13.76 3.19
CA ALA A 76 2.80 13.04 4.37
C ALA A 76 4.07 13.66 4.98
N SER A 77 5.04 14.03 4.14
CA SER A 77 6.27 14.71 4.56
C SER A 77 6.02 16.08 5.20
N ARG A 78 4.83 16.67 4.96
CA ARG A 78 4.35 17.93 5.54
C ARG A 78 3.39 17.73 6.72
N GLY A 79 3.23 16.49 7.19
CA GLY A 79 2.40 16.14 8.35
C GLY A 79 0.94 15.80 8.02
N ALA A 80 0.56 15.70 6.74
CA ALA A 80 -0.78 15.22 6.37
C ALA A 80 -0.86 13.68 6.47
N ARG A 81 -2.07 13.14 6.59
CA ARG A 81 -2.31 11.68 6.54
C ARG A 81 -3.20 11.35 5.35
N THR A 82 -2.75 10.40 4.53
CA THR A 82 -3.48 9.93 3.35
C THR A 82 -3.87 8.47 3.53
N VAL A 83 -5.11 8.12 3.20
CA VAL A 83 -5.59 6.74 3.15
C VAL A 83 -5.73 6.35 1.69
N ILE A 84 -5.07 5.26 1.29
CA ILE A 84 -5.15 4.72 -0.06
C ILE A 84 -5.97 3.44 -0.01
N VAL A 85 -7.07 3.42 -0.73
CA VAL A 85 -7.98 2.27 -0.81
C VAL A 85 -7.84 1.63 -2.18
N THR A 86 -7.59 0.34 -2.22
CA THR A 86 -7.49 -0.46 -3.45
C THR A 86 -8.60 -1.50 -3.51
N SER A 87 -8.80 -2.10 -4.69
CA SER A 87 -9.83 -3.13 -4.89
C SER A 87 -9.44 -4.52 -4.40
N SER A 88 -8.15 -4.80 -4.14
CA SER A 88 -7.67 -6.12 -3.74
C SER A 88 -6.45 -6.07 -2.82
N LYS A 89 -6.26 -7.12 -2.02
CA LYS A 89 -5.08 -7.30 -1.15
C LYS A 89 -3.78 -7.33 -1.95
N ALA A 90 -3.78 -8.04 -3.09
CA ALA A 90 -2.62 -8.10 -3.98
C ALA A 90 -2.15 -6.71 -4.45
N LEU A 91 -3.08 -5.80 -4.75
CA LEU A 91 -2.71 -4.41 -5.07
C LEU A 91 -2.14 -3.69 -3.86
N GLN A 92 -2.68 -3.89 -2.66
CA GLN A 92 -2.10 -3.28 -1.43
C GLN A 92 -0.68 -3.80 -1.18
N ASP A 93 -0.46 -5.10 -1.37
CA ASP A 93 0.82 -5.75 -1.16
C ASP A 93 1.86 -5.27 -2.19
N GLN A 94 1.44 -5.02 -3.44
CA GLN A 94 2.28 -4.38 -4.45
C GLN A 94 2.72 -2.98 -4.02
N LEU A 95 1.79 -2.15 -3.49
CA LEU A 95 2.15 -0.82 -2.99
C LEU A 95 3.16 -0.95 -1.83
N ALA A 96 2.88 -1.83 -0.87
CA ALA A 96 3.65 -1.93 0.38
C ALA A 96 5.01 -2.60 0.25
N SER A 97 5.16 -3.55 -0.67
CA SER A 97 6.37 -4.39 -0.79
C SER A 97 7.27 -3.97 -1.94
N VAL A 98 6.77 -3.16 -2.88
CA VAL A 98 7.53 -2.73 -4.07
C VAL A 98 7.55 -1.22 -4.19
N GLU A 99 6.38 -0.60 -4.38
CA GLU A 99 6.34 0.81 -4.79
C GLU A 99 6.70 1.78 -3.66
N LEU A 100 6.15 1.61 -2.45
CA LEU A 100 6.45 2.46 -1.30
C LEU A 100 7.91 2.33 -0.83
N PRO A 101 8.51 1.11 -0.70
CA PRO A 101 9.94 0.97 -0.44
C PRO A 101 10.80 1.67 -1.49
N PHE A 102 10.51 1.45 -2.77
CA PHE A 102 11.23 2.10 -3.87
C PHE A 102 11.13 3.64 -3.78
N LEU A 103 9.96 4.18 -3.47
CA LEU A 103 9.78 5.62 -3.29
C LEU A 103 10.50 6.15 -2.05
N GLN A 104 10.65 5.37 -0.97
CA GLN A 104 11.48 5.75 0.18
C GLN A 104 12.97 5.81 -0.17
N GLU A 105 13.44 4.93 -1.06
CA GLU A 105 14.84 4.91 -1.52
C GLU A 105 15.16 6.10 -2.43
N VAL A 106 14.21 6.48 -3.29
CA VAL A 106 14.45 7.48 -4.35
C VAL A 106 14.15 8.91 -3.91
N LEU A 107 13.17 9.11 -3.02
CA LEU A 107 12.73 10.44 -2.61
C LEU A 107 13.42 10.89 -1.33
N ASP A 108 13.90 12.14 -1.30
CA ASP A 108 14.42 12.79 -0.09
C ASP A 108 13.31 13.28 0.87
N ASN A 109 12.06 12.89 0.60
CA ASN A 109 10.89 13.24 1.41
C ASN A 109 10.61 12.09 2.39
N PRO A 110 10.95 12.21 3.68
CA PRO A 110 10.69 11.14 4.63
C PRO A 110 9.17 10.93 4.81
N PHE A 111 8.74 9.67 4.74
CA PHE A 111 7.37 9.26 5.03
C PHE A 111 7.34 7.87 5.66
N SER A 112 6.30 7.62 6.45
CA SER A 112 5.98 6.31 7.02
C SER A 112 4.66 5.80 6.44
N TYR A 113 4.53 4.49 6.28
CA TYR A 113 3.29 3.86 5.85
C TYR A 113 2.99 2.62 6.70
N THR A 114 1.72 2.20 6.70
CA THR A 114 1.28 0.95 7.32
C THR A 114 0.18 0.36 6.46
N VAL A 115 0.09 -0.97 6.42
CA VAL A 115 -0.95 -1.70 5.71
C VAL A 115 -2.04 -2.09 6.70
N LEU A 116 -3.31 -1.85 6.32
CA LEU A 116 -4.47 -2.20 7.12
C LEU A 116 -5.29 -3.26 6.39
N LYS A 117 -5.36 -4.47 6.96
CA LYS A 117 -6.18 -5.58 6.44
C LYS A 117 -7.29 -5.93 7.43
N GLY A 118 -8.27 -6.74 7.02
CA GLY A 118 -9.27 -7.26 7.94
C GLY A 118 -8.67 -8.26 8.93
N ARG A 119 -9.29 -8.45 10.10
CA ARG A 119 -8.79 -9.33 11.19
C ARG A 119 -8.37 -10.73 10.73
N SER A 120 -9.12 -11.32 9.80
CA SER A 120 -8.82 -12.65 9.22
C SER A 120 -7.53 -12.73 8.39
N ASN A 121 -6.75 -11.65 8.31
CA ASN A 121 -5.45 -11.59 7.63
C ASN A 121 -4.28 -11.47 8.60
N TYR A 122 -4.54 -11.58 9.90
CA TYR A 122 -3.53 -11.56 10.94
C TYR A 122 -3.65 -12.84 11.75
N VAL A 123 -2.50 -13.42 12.08
CA VAL A 123 -2.47 -14.60 12.93
C VAL A 123 -2.67 -14.17 14.38
N CYS A 124 -3.47 -14.94 15.12
CA CYS A 124 -3.67 -14.72 16.55
C CYS A 124 -2.61 -15.49 17.34
N GLU A 125 -1.75 -14.78 18.06
CA GLU A 125 -0.69 -15.39 18.89
C GLU A 125 -1.25 -16.36 19.95
N ALA A 126 -2.41 -16.04 20.54
CA ALA A 126 -3.06 -16.93 21.50
C ALA A 126 -3.54 -18.24 20.85
N ALA A 127 -4.08 -18.17 19.63
CA ALA A 127 -4.51 -19.35 18.88
C ALA A 127 -3.30 -20.21 18.47
N ILE A 128 -2.19 -19.58 18.07
CA ILE A 128 -0.90 -20.27 17.83
C ILE A 128 -0.48 -21.04 19.09
N ALA A 129 -0.48 -20.39 20.26
CA ALA A 129 -0.03 -21.02 21.50
C ALA A 129 -0.90 -22.21 21.90
N GLU A 130 -2.22 -22.14 21.69
CA GLU A 130 -3.14 -23.24 21.96
C GLU A 130 -2.89 -24.44 21.04
N VAL A 131 -2.77 -24.20 19.73
CA VAL A 131 -2.49 -25.24 18.74
C VAL A 131 -1.15 -25.93 19.03
N ARG A 132 -0.13 -25.19 19.48
CA ARG A 132 1.15 -25.79 19.89
C ARG A 132 1.01 -26.77 21.07
N VAL A 133 0.27 -26.39 22.11
CA VAL A 133 0.03 -27.27 23.26
C VAL A 133 -0.66 -28.57 22.84
N GLN A 134 -1.55 -28.50 21.84
CA GLN A 134 -2.22 -29.66 21.25
C GLN A 134 -1.23 -30.53 20.44
N LEU A 135 -0.32 -29.92 19.66
CA LEU A 135 0.68 -30.63 18.84
C LEU A 135 1.76 -31.35 19.67
N ASP A 136 2.19 -30.75 20.79
CA ASP A 136 3.22 -31.28 21.69
C ASP A 136 2.72 -32.44 22.58
N GLY A 137 1.43 -32.78 22.50
CA GLY A 137 0.83 -33.89 23.26
C GLY A 137 0.72 -33.65 24.77
N THR A 138 0.95 -32.42 25.24
CA THR A 138 0.93 -32.03 26.66
C THR A 138 -0.40 -31.45 27.16
N GLY A 139 -1.48 -31.55 26.37
CA GLY A 139 -2.75 -30.87 26.65
C GLY A 139 -3.40 -31.22 28.00
N GLN A 140 -3.33 -30.32 28.98
CA GLN A 140 -4.40 -30.14 29.97
C GLN A 140 -5.43 -29.16 29.40
N GLN A 141 -6.71 -29.41 29.73
CA GLN A 141 -7.91 -28.73 29.25
C GLN A 141 -7.73 -27.21 29.08
N GLY A 142 -7.99 -26.72 27.86
CA GLY A 142 -7.85 -25.32 27.48
C GLY A 142 -8.76 -24.39 28.30
N LEU A 143 -8.26 -23.17 28.55
CA LEU A 143 -9.02 -22.11 29.21
C LEU A 143 -10.06 -21.56 28.23
N ASP A 144 -11.33 -21.90 28.44
CA ASP A 144 -12.45 -21.39 27.63
C ASP A 144 -12.59 -19.87 27.80
N LEU A 145 -12.06 -19.13 26.83
CA LEU A 145 -12.16 -17.68 26.72
C LEU A 145 -13.31 -17.25 25.79
N GLY A 146 -14.42 -17.99 25.74
CA GLY A 146 -15.73 -17.50 25.27
C GLY A 146 -15.74 -16.77 23.93
N ALA A 147 -14.86 -17.14 22.99
CA ALA A 147 -14.74 -16.48 21.71
C ALA A 147 -15.50 -17.30 20.65
N ASP A 148 -16.70 -16.82 20.32
CA ASP A 148 -17.46 -17.04 19.07
C ASP A 148 -17.53 -18.51 18.57
N GLU A 149 -18.72 -19.13 18.60
CA GLU A 149 -19.02 -20.52 18.20
C GLU A 149 -18.79 -20.86 16.70
N SER A 150 -17.77 -20.30 16.07
CA SER A 150 -17.42 -20.56 14.66
C SER A 150 -15.95 -20.87 14.40
N VAL A 151 -15.11 -21.00 15.44
CA VAL A 151 -13.78 -21.62 15.26
C VAL A 151 -13.99 -23.11 15.19
N SER A 152 -14.08 -23.66 13.98
CA SER A 152 -14.05 -25.10 13.76
C SER A 152 -12.80 -25.65 14.43
N GLU A 153 -12.95 -26.62 15.33
CA GLU A 153 -11.84 -27.41 15.87
C GLU A 153 -10.98 -27.87 14.69
N VAL A 154 -9.71 -27.45 14.66
CA VAL A 154 -8.79 -27.83 13.59
C VAL A 154 -8.41 -29.29 13.82
N ASP A 155 -8.74 -30.17 12.87
CA ASP A 155 -8.36 -31.57 12.96
C ASP A 155 -6.86 -31.74 12.70
N LEU A 156 -6.06 -31.63 13.76
CA LEU A 156 -4.61 -31.81 13.73
C LEU A 156 -4.18 -33.28 13.56
N SER A 157 -5.14 -34.22 13.45
CA SER A 157 -4.85 -35.61 13.08
C SER A 157 -4.64 -35.79 11.58
N ASP A 158 -5.12 -34.84 10.77
CA ASP A 158 -4.83 -34.76 9.34
C ASP A 158 -3.40 -34.26 9.11
N ALA A 159 -2.61 -35.05 8.39
CA ALA A 159 -1.20 -34.77 8.12
C ALA A 159 -1.00 -33.52 7.25
N GLU A 160 -1.92 -33.23 6.32
CA GLU A 160 -1.83 -32.05 5.44
C GLU A 160 -2.11 -30.77 6.24
N VAL A 161 -3.18 -30.79 7.05
CA VAL A 161 -3.53 -29.66 7.93
C VAL A 161 -2.42 -29.42 8.96
N ARG A 162 -1.88 -30.49 9.54
CA ARG A 162 -0.75 -30.39 10.48
C ARG A 162 0.47 -29.75 9.82
N GLN A 163 0.82 -30.15 8.60
CA GLN A 163 1.94 -29.59 7.87
C GLN A 163 1.74 -28.10 7.57
N GLU A 164 0.55 -27.68 7.16
CA GLU A 164 0.24 -26.26 6.92
C GLU A 164 0.34 -25.43 8.20
N VAL A 165 -0.18 -25.95 9.31
CA VAL A 165 -0.07 -25.32 10.63
C VAL A 165 1.38 -25.18 11.06
N GLU A 166 2.20 -26.23 10.93
CA GLU A 166 3.63 -26.18 11.26
C GLU A 166 4.39 -25.12 10.44
N VAL A 167 4.06 -24.94 9.15
CA VAL A 167 4.62 -23.87 8.30
C VAL A 167 4.22 -22.47 8.80
N ILE A 168 2.96 -22.29 9.21
CA ILE A 168 2.48 -21.00 9.75
C ILE A 168 3.18 -20.68 11.08
N LEU A 169 3.40 -21.70 11.93
CA LEU A 169 4.09 -21.56 13.20
C LEU A 169 5.56 -21.16 13.01
N ASP A 170 6.28 -21.85 12.12
CA ASP A 170 7.67 -21.52 11.78
C ASP A 170 7.81 -20.10 11.22
N TRP A 171 6.88 -19.70 10.33
CA TRP A 171 6.83 -18.33 9.81
C TRP A 171 6.62 -17.27 10.92
N ALA A 172 5.76 -17.56 11.90
CA ALA A 172 5.48 -16.65 13.01
C ALA A 172 6.69 -16.46 13.95
N GLU A 173 7.61 -17.43 14.03
CA GLU A 173 8.82 -17.35 14.87
C GLU A 173 9.98 -16.60 14.18
N GLY A 174 10.00 -16.58 12.85
CA GLY A 174 11.05 -15.93 12.05
C GLY A 174 10.85 -14.44 11.74
N SER A 175 9.76 -13.84 12.21
CA SER A 175 9.34 -12.46 11.89
C SER A 175 9.69 -11.44 12.98
#